data_AF-A0A077EC18-F1
#
_entry.id   AF-A0A077EC18-F1
#
_cell.length_a   1.000
_cell.length_b   1.000
_cell.length_c   1.000
_cell.angle_alpha   90.00
_cell.angle_beta   90.00
_cell.angle_gamma   90.00
#
_symmetry.space_group_name_H-M   'P 1'
#
loop_
_entity.id
_entity.type
_entity.pdbx_description
1 polymer ?
#
loop_
_entity_poly.entity_id
_entity_poly.type
_entity_poly.pdbx_seq_one_letter_code
_entity_poly.pdbx_strand_id
1 'polypeptide(L)'
;MITSSDLGGGMETEIYRVEKNELLRKSYIIMKDDSSDNMNAATDEKIEKSCTNFYIDNIIQTSNCSSNANEFPFTHTSTVYQDGKLIQETKYRIEKKSSVLYESQYKRDNDIRKATYHLNDKGLLESYQKNDNNRKSTVWLEYTYFL
;
A
#
# COMPACT_ATOMS: atom_id res chain seq x y z
N MET A 1 -3.18 10.77 18.65
CA MET A 1 -3.43 12.19 18.29
C MET A 1 -4.87 12.31 17.83
N ILE A 2 -5.57 13.39 18.18
CA ILE A 2 -6.93 13.64 17.69
C ILE A 2 -6.91 14.99 16.99
N THR A 3 -7.47 15.05 15.79
CA THR A 3 -7.62 16.27 15.00
C THR A 3 -9.06 16.40 14.54
N SER A 4 -9.54 17.63 14.43
CA SER A 4 -10.85 17.92 13.85
C SER A 4 -10.72 19.02 12.81
N SER A 5 -11.40 18.86 11.69
CA SER A 5 -11.39 19.75 10.54
C SER A 5 -12.81 20.02 10.08
N ASP A 6 -13.05 21.26 9.67
CA ASP A 6 -14.29 21.67 9.04
C ASP A 6 -14.15 21.51 7.52
N LEU A 7 -14.98 20.65 6.93
CA LEU A 7 -15.01 20.38 5.48
C LEU A 7 -16.02 21.28 4.73
N GLY A 8 -16.53 22.33 5.38
CA GLY A 8 -17.57 23.22 4.87
C GLY A 8 -18.97 22.68 5.14
N GLY A 9 -19.27 21.45 4.66
CA GLY A 9 -20.58 20.79 4.84
C GLY A 9 -20.64 19.81 6.03
N GLY A 10 -19.50 19.40 6.54
CA GLY A 10 -19.41 18.44 7.65
C GLY A 10 -18.17 18.68 8.50
N MET A 11 -18.17 18.09 9.69
CA MET A 11 -17.03 18.03 10.59
C MET A 11 -16.38 16.66 10.46
N GLU A 12 -15.10 16.65 10.11
CA GLU A 12 -14.29 15.45 10.19
C GLU A 12 -13.52 15.44 11.52
N THR A 13 -13.52 14.29 12.19
CA THR A 13 -12.65 14.04 13.34
C THR A 13 -11.82 12.81 13.08
N GLU A 14 -10.51 12.96 13.10
CA GLU A 14 -9.56 11.87 12.93
C GLU A 14 -8.87 11.53 14.26
N ILE A 15 -8.68 10.25 14.49
CA ILE A 15 -8.05 9.68 15.67
C ILE A 15 -6.93 8.77 15.18
N TYR A 16 -5.70 9.15 15.51
CA TYR A 16 -4.50 8.41 15.15
C TYR A 16 -3.94 7.65 16.34
N ARG A 17 -3.66 6.37 16.14
CA ARG A 17 -3.03 5.48 17.13
C ARG A 17 -1.88 4.70 16.49
N VAL A 18 -0.82 4.44 17.24
CA VAL A 18 0.27 3.58 16.77
C VAL A 18 0.01 2.16 17.27
N GLU A 19 0.04 1.19 16.36
CA GLU A 19 -0.08 -0.23 16.67
C GLU A 19 0.94 -1.00 15.81
N LYS A 20 1.79 -1.84 16.42
CA LYS A 20 2.83 -2.61 15.72
C LYS A 20 3.73 -1.79 14.77
N ASN A 21 4.13 -0.59 15.20
CA ASN A 21 4.92 0.38 14.42
C ASN A 21 4.21 0.97 13.19
N GLU A 22 2.91 0.74 13.03
CA GLU A 22 2.09 1.39 12.01
C GLU A 22 1.20 2.46 12.66
N LEU A 23 1.04 3.59 11.97
CA LEU A 23 0.10 4.64 12.36
C LEU A 23 -1.26 4.32 11.75
N LEU A 24 -2.23 3.95 12.58
CA LEU A 24 -3.59 3.65 12.18
C LEU A 24 -4.49 4.86 12.39
N ARG A 25 -5.35 5.14 11.42
CA ARG A 25 -6.36 6.20 11.47
C ARG A 25 -7.77 5.63 11.66
N LYS A 26 -8.54 6.27 12.53
CA LYS A 26 -9.99 6.18 12.57
C LYS A 26 -10.58 7.56 12.33
N SER A 27 -11.59 7.71 11.48
CA SER A 27 -12.24 9.00 11.28
C SER A 27 -13.75 8.92 11.31
N TYR A 28 -14.38 10.04 11.64
CA TYR A 28 -15.83 10.23 11.57
C TYR A 28 -16.09 11.52 10.80
N ILE A 29 -16.96 11.45 9.80
CA ILE A 29 -17.51 12.61 9.12
C ILE A 29 -18.96 12.74 9.61
N ILE A 30 -19.27 13.88 10.23
CA ILE A 30 -20.60 14.24 10.70
C ILE A 30 -21.04 15.50 9.98
N MET A 31 -22.09 15.39 9.17
CA MET A 31 -22.67 16.52 8.44
C MET A 31 -23.28 17.52 9.41
N LYS A 32 -23.21 18.81 9.04
CA LYS A 32 -23.72 19.90 9.88
C LYS A 32 -25.23 20.09 9.76
N ASP A 33 -25.80 19.63 8.66
CA ASP A 33 -27.22 19.73 8.32
C ASP A 33 -27.91 18.36 8.36
N ASP A 34 -29.15 18.35 8.82
CA ASP A 34 -29.95 17.12 8.90
C ASP A 34 -30.37 16.59 7.52
N SER A 35 -30.31 17.42 6.47
CA SER A 35 -30.64 17.03 5.09
C SER A 35 -29.59 16.14 4.42
N SER A 36 -28.37 16.10 4.96
CA SER A 36 -27.26 15.34 4.40
C SER A 36 -26.77 14.24 5.34
N ASP A 37 -27.59 13.84 6.32
CA ASP A 37 -27.23 12.86 7.35
C ASP A 37 -26.80 11.48 6.78
N ASN A 38 -27.32 11.13 5.60
CA ASN A 38 -26.93 9.97 4.82
C ASN A 38 -25.48 10.00 4.32
N MET A 39 -24.79 11.14 4.40
CA MET A 39 -23.38 11.30 4.08
C MET A 39 -22.48 11.19 5.32
N ASN A 40 -23.04 10.97 6.50
CA ASN A 40 -22.26 10.61 7.68
C ASN A 40 -21.53 9.30 7.42
N ALA A 41 -20.26 9.23 7.82
CA ALA A 41 -19.44 8.06 7.59
C ALA A 41 -18.47 7.84 8.76
N ALA A 42 -18.23 6.57 9.10
CA ALA A 42 -17.17 6.17 9.99
C ALA A 42 -16.13 5.37 9.21
N THR A 43 -14.87 5.82 9.22
CA THR A 43 -13.75 5.08 8.62
C THR A 43 -12.80 4.56 9.68
N ASP A 44 -12.20 3.40 9.45
CA ASP A 44 -11.33 2.75 10.45
C ASP A 44 -10.23 1.93 9.77
N GLU A 45 -9.01 2.04 10.28
CA GLU A 45 -7.88 1.19 9.94
C GLU A 45 -7.58 0.21 11.08
N LYS A 46 -7.48 -1.08 10.74
CA LYS A 46 -7.23 -2.17 11.69
C LYS A 46 -6.17 -3.12 11.16
N ILE A 47 -5.33 -3.61 12.07
CA ILE A 47 -4.40 -4.69 11.74
C ILE A 47 -5.07 -6.02 12.12
N GLU A 48 -5.42 -6.83 11.12
CA GLU A 48 -6.03 -8.15 11.32
C GLU A 48 -5.24 -9.18 10.52
N LYS A 49 -4.83 -10.29 11.17
CA LYS A 49 -4.05 -11.36 10.54
C LYS A 49 -2.80 -10.85 9.77
N SER A 50 -2.13 -9.84 10.33
CA SER A 50 -0.95 -9.18 9.72
C SER A 50 -1.23 -8.41 8.42
N CYS A 51 -2.50 -8.04 8.20
CA CYS A 51 -2.92 -7.15 7.13
C CYS A 51 -3.51 -5.87 7.71
N THR A 52 -3.22 -4.75 7.07
CA THR A 52 -3.80 -3.45 7.40
C THR A 52 -5.03 -3.26 6.53
N ASN A 53 -6.19 -3.28 7.18
CA ASN A 53 -7.51 -3.24 6.57
C ASN A 53 -8.14 -1.87 6.78
N PHE A 54 -8.76 -1.33 5.74
CA PHE A 54 -9.51 -0.09 5.76
C PHE A 54 -11.00 -0.38 5.61
N TYR A 55 -11.82 0.20 6.48
CA TYR A 55 -13.26 0.06 6.51
C TYR A 55 -13.94 1.42 6.35
N ILE A 56 -15.12 1.41 5.72
CA ILE A 56 -16.11 2.49 5.77
C ILE A 56 -17.41 1.86 6.27
N ASP A 57 -17.98 2.40 7.34
CA ASP A 57 -19.22 1.93 7.98
C ASP A 57 -19.20 0.42 8.29
N ASN A 58 -18.05 -0.06 8.79
CA ASN A 58 -17.74 -1.46 9.07
C ASN A 58 -17.71 -2.39 7.84
N ILE A 59 -17.81 -1.85 6.62
CA ILE A 59 -17.64 -2.59 5.38
C ILE A 59 -16.19 -2.43 4.93
N ILE A 60 -15.50 -3.57 4.73
CA ILE A 60 -14.12 -3.57 4.26
C ILE A 60 -14.05 -2.98 2.85
N GLN A 61 -13.10 -2.07 2.64
CA GLN A 61 -12.84 -1.41 1.37
C GLN A 61 -11.48 -1.84 0.81
N THR A 62 -10.45 -1.92 1.65
CA THR A 62 -9.15 -2.45 1.23
C THR A 62 -8.52 -3.34 2.29
N SER A 63 -7.69 -4.28 1.85
CA SER A 63 -6.85 -5.12 2.70
C SER A 63 -5.44 -5.17 2.12
N ASN A 64 -4.46 -4.75 2.91
CA ASN A 64 -3.06 -4.69 2.50
C ASN A 64 -2.23 -5.60 3.40
N CYS A 65 -1.77 -6.72 2.84
CA CYS A 65 -1.01 -7.73 3.56
C CYS A 65 0.43 -7.72 3.08
N SER A 66 1.39 -7.65 3.99
CA SER A 66 2.81 -7.71 3.66
C SER A 66 3.52 -8.76 4.51
N SER A 67 4.47 -9.48 3.92
CA SER A 67 5.47 -10.20 4.71
C SER A 67 6.44 -9.21 5.37
N ASN A 68 7.32 -9.72 6.22
CA ASN A 68 8.42 -8.92 6.75
C ASN A 68 9.30 -8.39 5.60
N ALA A 69 9.65 -7.10 5.63
CA ALA A 69 10.44 -6.44 4.59
C ALA A 69 11.84 -7.05 4.40
N ASN A 70 12.38 -7.71 5.43
CA ASN A 70 13.71 -8.33 5.39
C ASN A 70 13.69 -9.84 5.10
N GLU A 71 12.50 -10.43 4.93
CA GLU A 71 12.35 -11.85 4.63
C GLU A 71 12.05 -12.04 3.14
N PHE A 72 12.78 -12.96 2.51
CA PHE A 72 12.61 -13.30 1.10
C PHE A 72 12.02 -14.71 0.93
N PRO A 73 11.01 -14.91 0.07
CA PRO A 73 10.42 -13.90 -0.82
C PRO A 73 9.58 -12.87 -0.05
N PHE A 74 9.83 -11.58 -0.31
CA PHE A 74 8.96 -10.52 0.17
C PHE A 74 7.67 -10.60 -0.63
N THR A 75 6.52 -10.60 0.03
CA THR A 75 5.22 -10.61 -0.64
C THR A 75 4.35 -9.48 -0.12
N HIS A 76 3.65 -8.82 -1.03
CA HIS A 76 2.63 -7.84 -0.72
C HIS A 76 1.38 -8.12 -1.55
N THR A 77 0.22 -8.14 -0.91
CA THR A 77 -1.07 -8.27 -1.57
C THR A 77 -1.95 -7.11 -1.15
N SER A 78 -2.42 -6.34 -2.13
CA SER A 78 -3.42 -5.30 -1.96
C SER A 78 -4.72 -5.75 -2.61
N THR A 79 -5.78 -5.85 -1.81
CA THR A 79 -7.11 -6.25 -2.24
C THR A 79 -8.07 -5.09 -2.07
N VAL A 80 -8.85 -4.83 -3.10
CA VAL A 80 -9.89 -3.79 -3.11
C VAL A 80 -11.25 -4.46 -3.18
N TYR A 81 -12.17 -3.98 -2.35
CA TYR A 81 -13.54 -4.45 -2.26
C TYR A 81 -14.51 -3.34 -2.63
N GLN A 82 -15.66 -3.72 -3.16
CA GLN A 82 -16.82 -2.85 -3.34
C GLN A 82 -18.05 -3.65 -2.91
N ASP A 83 -18.85 -3.08 -1.99
CA ASP A 83 -20.01 -3.75 -1.39
C ASP A 83 -19.67 -5.14 -0.82
N GLY A 84 -18.49 -5.27 -0.21
CA GLY A 84 -17.97 -6.52 0.35
C GLY A 84 -17.51 -7.56 -0.67
N LYS A 85 -17.56 -7.26 -1.98
CA LYS A 85 -17.10 -8.16 -3.05
C LYS A 85 -15.69 -7.75 -3.51
N LEU A 86 -14.84 -8.74 -3.76
CA LEU A 86 -13.50 -8.50 -4.31
C LEU A 86 -13.64 -7.95 -5.74
N ILE A 87 -13.09 -6.76 -5.97
CA ILE A 87 -13.06 -6.11 -7.29
C ILE A 87 -11.70 -6.24 -7.93
N GLN A 88 -10.64 -6.11 -7.14
CA GLN A 88 -9.28 -6.13 -7.65
C GLN A 88 -8.34 -6.74 -6.63
N GLU A 89 -7.43 -7.58 -7.10
CA GLU A 89 -6.32 -8.10 -6.31
C GLU A 89 -5.01 -7.78 -7.03
N THR A 90 -4.12 -7.07 -6.35
CA THR A 90 -2.77 -6.77 -6.81
C THR A 90 -1.76 -7.49 -5.93
N LYS A 91 -0.93 -8.34 -6.54
CA LYS A 91 0.12 -9.10 -5.87
C LYS A 91 1.48 -8.64 -6.33
N TYR A 92 2.38 -8.48 -5.38
CA TYR A 92 3.78 -8.16 -5.60
C TYR A 92 4.64 -9.16 -4.83
N ARG A 93 5.67 -9.68 -5.49
CA ARG A 93 6.62 -10.62 -4.91
C ARG A 93 8.02 -10.19 -5.30
N ILE A 94 8.92 -10.06 -4.34
CA ILE A 94 10.36 -9.89 -4.59
C ILE A 94 11.10 -11.13 -4.09
N GLU A 95 11.95 -11.68 -4.93
CA GLU A 95 12.88 -12.74 -4.59
C GLU A 95 14.31 -12.21 -4.61
N LYS A 96 15.07 -12.55 -3.57
CA LYS A 96 16.51 -12.34 -3.54
C LYS A 96 17.19 -13.48 -4.28
N LYS A 97 17.88 -13.19 -5.38
CA LYS A 97 18.63 -14.17 -6.16
C LYS A 97 20.09 -14.24 -5.72
N SER A 98 20.66 -13.11 -5.31
CA SER A 98 21.99 -13.02 -4.72
C SER A 98 22.08 -11.82 -3.76
N SER A 99 23.27 -11.50 -3.25
CA SER A 99 23.50 -10.28 -2.45
C SER A 99 23.19 -8.99 -3.22
N VAL A 100 23.35 -9.00 -4.55
CA VAL A 100 23.25 -7.82 -5.42
C VAL A 100 22.13 -7.92 -6.46
N LEU A 101 21.41 -9.05 -6.52
CA LEU A 101 20.39 -9.30 -7.54
C LEU A 101 19.05 -9.68 -6.92
N TYR A 102 18.00 -8.96 -7.32
CA TYR A 102 16.62 -9.22 -6.94
C TYR A 102 15.73 -9.32 -8.19
N GLU A 103 14.72 -10.15 -8.11
CA GLU A 103 13.67 -10.24 -9.13
C GLU A 103 12.32 -9.91 -8.49
N SER A 104 11.52 -9.09 -9.15
CA SER A 104 10.12 -8.89 -8.77
C SER A 104 9.16 -9.41 -9.81
N GLN A 105 8.01 -9.83 -9.31
CA GLN A 105 6.83 -10.09 -10.10
C GLN A 105 5.67 -9.28 -9.53
N TYR A 106 5.07 -8.48 -10.40
CA TYR A 106 3.80 -7.84 -10.19
C TYR A 106 2.71 -8.63 -10.93
N LYS A 107 1.57 -8.83 -10.30
CA LYS A 107 0.38 -9.41 -10.90
C LYS A 107 -0.86 -8.59 -10.51
N ARG A 108 -1.63 -8.16 -11.50
CA ARG A 108 -2.99 -7.65 -11.32
C ARG A 108 -3.86 -8.25 -12.42
N ASP A 109 -4.91 -8.95 -12.03
CA ASP A 109 -5.78 -9.68 -12.96
C ASP A 109 -4.96 -10.59 -13.90
N ASN A 110 -4.96 -10.28 -15.20
CA ASN A 110 -4.20 -10.97 -16.24
C ASN A 110 -2.88 -10.27 -16.62
N ASP A 111 -2.57 -9.10 -16.05
CA ASP A 111 -1.33 -8.36 -16.29
C ASP A 111 -0.24 -8.86 -15.33
N ILE A 112 0.81 -9.45 -15.90
CA ILE A 112 1.99 -9.91 -15.18
C ILE A 112 3.20 -9.14 -15.69
N ARG A 113 3.83 -8.39 -14.79
CA ARG A 113 5.06 -7.63 -15.08
C ARG A 113 6.19 -8.17 -14.25
N LYS A 114 7.37 -8.29 -14.86
CA LYS A 114 8.58 -8.73 -14.17
C LYS A 114 9.61 -7.63 -14.23
N ALA A 115 10.36 -7.48 -13.14
CA ALA A 115 11.51 -6.62 -13.12
C ALA A 115 12.70 -7.29 -12.42
N THR A 116 13.89 -6.87 -12.79
CA THR A 116 15.15 -7.28 -12.18
C THR A 116 15.84 -6.04 -11.63
N TYR A 117 16.39 -6.13 -10.44
CA TYR A 117 17.05 -5.02 -9.74
C TYR A 117 18.47 -5.43 -9.39
N HIS A 118 19.42 -4.56 -9.71
CA HIS A 118 20.83 -4.74 -9.38
C HIS A 118 21.25 -3.69 -8.36
N LEU A 119 21.94 -4.13 -7.31
CA LEU A 119 22.56 -3.24 -6.34
C LEU A 119 24.05 -3.09 -6.66
N ASN A 120 24.59 -1.89 -6.41
CA ASN A 120 26.03 -1.65 -6.45
C ASN A 120 26.72 -2.20 -5.18
N ASP A 121 28.04 -2.03 -5.12
CA ASP A 121 28.89 -2.49 -4.01
C ASP A 121 28.56 -1.83 -2.66
N LYS A 122 27.80 -0.73 -2.65
CA LYS A 122 27.31 -0.05 -1.43
C LYS A 122 25.91 -0.52 -1.02
N GLY A 123 25.33 -1.49 -1.73
CA GLY A 123 23.97 -1.98 -1.48
C GLY A 123 22.86 -1.03 -1.95
N LEU A 124 23.17 -0.08 -2.84
CA LEU A 124 22.20 0.87 -3.38
C LEU A 124 21.77 0.46 -4.78
N LEU A 125 20.53 0.76 -5.15
CA LEU A 125 19.94 0.34 -6.43
C LEU A 125 20.66 1.01 -7.61
N GLU A 126 21.44 0.23 -8.36
CA GLU A 126 22.23 0.71 -9.50
C GLU A 126 21.43 0.69 -10.80
N SER A 127 20.66 -0.37 -11.02
CA SER A 127 19.81 -0.48 -12.19
C SER A 127 18.55 -1.26 -11.90
N TYR A 128 17.50 -0.95 -12.66
CA TYR A 128 16.35 -1.83 -12.76
C TYR A 128 15.98 -2.06 -14.22
N GLN A 129 15.64 -3.30 -14.53
CA GLN A 129 15.20 -3.73 -15.85
C GLN A 129 13.75 -4.19 -15.76
N LYS A 130 12.86 -3.54 -16.52
CA LYS A 130 11.47 -3.96 -16.67
C LYS A 130 11.32 -4.78 -17.95
N ASN A 131 10.64 -5.92 -17.83
CA ASN A 131 10.20 -6.72 -18.97
C ASN A 131 8.68 -6.53 -19.13
N ASP A 132 8.28 -5.86 -20.21
CA ASP A 132 6.88 -5.60 -20.53
C ASP A 132 6.63 -5.94 -22.00
N ASN A 133 5.74 -6.91 -22.29
CA ASN A 133 5.40 -7.34 -23.65
C ASN A 133 6.61 -7.58 -24.58
N ASN A 134 7.59 -8.38 -24.13
CA ASN A 134 8.87 -8.66 -24.81
C ASN A 134 9.78 -7.44 -25.06
N ARG A 135 9.43 -6.26 -24.55
CA ARG A 135 10.33 -5.11 -24.53
C ARG A 135 11.05 -5.05 -23.19
N LYS A 136 12.37 -4.89 -23.31
CA LYS A 136 13.27 -4.72 -22.19
C LYS A 136 13.63 -3.24 -22.10
N SER A 137 13.35 -2.63 -20.95
CA SER A 137 13.78 -1.26 -20.67
C SER A 137 14.60 -1.28 -19.40
N THR A 138 15.81 -0.73 -19.47
CA THR A 138 16.72 -0.63 -18.33
C THR A 138 16.88 0.84 -17.96
N VAL A 139 16.73 1.12 -16.68
CA VAL A 139 17.03 2.43 -16.10
C VAL A 139 18.24 2.26 -15.19
N TRP A 140 19.22 3.15 -15.36
CA TRP A 140 20.41 3.23 -14.53
C TRP A 140 20.27 4.43 -13.59
N LEU A 141 20.70 4.24 -12.35
CA LEU A 141 20.62 5.21 -11.28
C LEU A 141 22.05 5.53 -10.83
N GLU A 142 22.43 6.79 -11.03
CA GLU A 142 23.72 7.30 -10.56
C GLU A 142 23.50 8.11 -9.29
N TYR A 143 24.38 7.89 -8.32
CA TYR A 143 24.35 8.60 -7.05
C TYR A 143 25.61 9.44 -6.89
N THR A 144 25.45 10.72 -6.64
CA THR A 144 26.55 11.57 -6.17
C THR A 144 26.60 11.50 -4.65
N TYR A 145 27.74 11.08 -4.10
CA TYR A 145 27.98 11.09 -2.66
C TYR A 145 28.92 12.23 -2.34
N PHE A 146 28.58 13.02 -1.33
CA PHE A 146 29.53 13.93 -0.69
C PHE A 146 30.16 13.16 0.47
N LEU A 147 31.48 13.01 0.43
CA LEU A 147 32.30 12.42 1.48
C LEU A 147 32.51 13.43 2.62
#